data_AF-A0A1E4GQP9-F1
#
_entry.id   AF-A0A1E4GQP9-F1
#
_cell.length_a   1.000
_cell.length_b   1.000
_cell.length_c   1.000
_cell.angle_alpha   90.00
_cell.angle_beta   90.00
_cell.angle_gamma   90.00
#
_symmetry.space_group_name_H-M   'P 1'
#
loop_
_entity.id
_entity.type
_entity.pdbx_description
1 polymer ?
#
loop_
_entity_poly.entity_id
_entity_poly.type
_entity_poly.pdbx_seq_one_letter_code
_entity_poly.pdbx_strand_id
1 'polypeptide(L)'
;MREPDLAYPALGFWKPLARDGRREGERFRGFASPVDLHQVSQGELARGLLDGSEIVDNAGRRFLVQDVRRVGRKTPMWFQFLLALFGQTDDVVHILELDLVEGPPITFAEVRQRVCAAMDRDADEWLEAELEAAVERGRASEGRGPLEAAKSAVSEAKTVQEMFDGMDAVWPR
;
A
#
# COMPACT_ATOMS: atom_id res chain seq x y z
N MET A 1 21.98 7.66 6.12
CA MET A 1 21.69 8.61 5.04
C MET A 1 20.50 9.45 5.48
N ARG A 2 20.28 10.68 5.00
CA ARG A 2 19.04 11.44 5.32
C ARG A 2 17.99 11.05 4.29
N GLU A 3 16.83 10.61 4.75
CA GLU A 3 15.70 10.32 3.88
C GLU A 3 15.26 11.60 3.12
N PRO A 4 14.92 11.50 1.83
CA PRO A 4 14.41 12.63 1.07
C PRO A 4 13.08 13.11 1.66
N ASP A 5 12.86 14.43 1.62
CA ASP A 5 11.61 15.05 2.07
C ASP A 5 10.49 14.74 1.06
N LEU A 6 9.72 13.68 1.32
CA LEU A 6 8.62 13.21 0.47
C LEU A 6 7.38 14.09 0.64
N ALA A 7 6.75 14.47 -0.48
CA ALA A 7 5.47 15.15 -0.45
C ALA A 7 4.34 14.12 -0.28
N TYR A 8 3.73 14.06 0.90
CA TYR A 8 2.59 13.17 1.14
C TYR A 8 1.27 13.78 0.61
N PRO A 9 0.28 12.93 0.25
CA PRO A 9 0.30 11.47 0.24
C PRO A 9 1.20 10.90 -0.87
N ALA A 10 1.69 9.67 -0.67
CA ALA A 10 2.58 8.98 -1.61
C ALA A 10 2.03 7.59 -1.98
N LEU A 11 2.34 7.11 -3.19
CA LEU A 11 1.98 5.79 -3.68
C LEU A 11 3.21 4.92 -3.83
N GLY A 12 3.22 3.76 -3.16
CA GLY A 12 4.20 2.71 -3.38
C GLY A 12 3.72 1.71 -4.41
N PHE A 13 4.62 1.28 -5.29
CA PHE A 13 4.43 0.20 -6.26
C PHE A 13 5.49 -0.85 -6.04
N TRP A 14 5.10 -2.13 -5.99
CA TRP A 14 6.05 -3.24 -5.84
C TRP A 14 5.59 -4.45 -6.65
N LYS A 15 6.54 -5.35 -6.91
CA LYS A 15 6.29 -6.60 -7.63
C LYS A 15 6.61 -7.76 -6.70
N PRO A 16 5.61 -8.31 -5.98
CA PRO A 16 5.85 -9.40 -5.06
C PRO A 16 6.44 -10.60 -5.78
N LEU A 17 7.28 -11.35 -5.07
CA LEU A 17 7.74 -12.66 -5.50
C LEU A 17 6.73 -13.69 -4.98
N ALA A 18 6.10 -14.43 -5.90
CA ALA A 18 5.31 -15.59 -5.54
C ALA A 18 6.17 -16.65 -4.86
N ARG A 19 5.53 -17.52 -4.06
CA ARG A 19 6.21 -18.64 -3.37
C ARG A 19 6.95 -19.59 -4.31
N ASP A 20 6.55 -19.65 -5.58
CA ASP A 20 7.19 -20.47 -6.62
C ASP A 20 8.34 -19.75 -7.34
N GLY A 21 8.70 -18.54 -6.90
CA GLY A 21 9.76 -17.71 -7.49
C GLY A 21 9.34 -16.92 -8.72
N ARG A 22 8.07 -16.98 -9.14
CA ARG A 22 7.56 -16.13 -10.23
C ARG A 22 7.30 -14.72 -9.72
N ARG A 23 7.58 -13.72 -10.55
CA ARG A 23 7.14 -12.35 -10.25
C ARG A 23 5.64 -12.27 -10.43
N GLU A 24 4.94 -11.89 -9.38
CA GLU A 24 3.56 -11.46 -9.49
C GLU A 24 3.51 -10.10 -10.20
N GLY A 25 2.31 -9.71 -10.59
CA GLY A 25 2.09 -8.39 -11.17
C GLY A 25 2.25 -7.32 -10.11
N GLU A 26 2.33 -6.10 -10.61
CA GLU A 26 2.53 -4.93 -9.78
C GLU A 26 1.34 -4.73 -8.85
N ARG A 27 1.65 -4.51 -7.58
CA ARG A 27 0.72 -4.09 -6.54
C ARG A 27 1.00 -2.64 -6.17
N PHE A 28 0.02 -1.99 -5.53
CA PHE A 28 0.19 -0.64 -5.04
C PHE A 28 -0.36 -0.44 -3.62
N ARG A 29 0.13 0.59 -2.94
CA ARG A 29 -0.30 1.01 -1.60
C ARG A 29 -0.17 2.51 -1.47
N GLY A 30 -1.16 3.13 -0.82
CA GLY A 30 -1.07 4.52 -0.42
C GLY A 30 -0.49 4.71 0.99
N PHE A 31 0.43 5.66 1.14
CA PHE A 31 0.92 6.20 2.39
C PHE A 31 0.41 7.64 2.59
N ALA A 32 -0.37 7.89 3.64
CA ALA A 32 -0.90 9.22 3.93
C ALA A 32 0.10 10.11 4.68
N SER A 33 1.07 9.49 5.35
CA SER A 33 2.07 10.18 6.17
C SER A 33 3.42 9.43 6.18
N PRO A 34 4.50 10.07 6.68
CA PRO A 34 5.78 9.39 6.91
C PRO A 34 5.63 8.17 7.82
N VAL A 35 4.77 8.28 8.83
CA VAL A 35 4.54 7.19 9.79
C VAL A 35 4.05 5.93 9.08
N ASP A 36 3.16 6.08 8.10
CA ASP A 36 2.58 4.96 7.35
C ASP A 36 3.61 4.29 6.44
N LEU A 37 4.58 5.07 5.93
CA LEU A 37 5.66 4.53 5.10
C LEU A 37 6.65 3.70 5.93
N HIS A 38 6.95 4.15 7.15
CA HIS A 38 7.93 3.49 8.04
C HIS A 38 7.33 2.39 8.91
N GLN A 39 6.02 2.19 8.88
CA GLN A 39 5.34 1.20 9.70
C GLN A 39 4.61 0.20 8.83
N VAL A 40 5.06 -1.04 8.88
CA VAL A 40 4.47 -2.15 8.11
C VAL A 40 4.21 -3.35 9.00
N SER A 41 3.18 -4.10 8.66
CA SER A 41 2.85 -5.33 9.36
C SER A 41 3.84 -6.45 9.00
N GLN A 42 3.88 -7.49 9.83
CA GLN A 42 4.69 -8.67 9.55
C GLN A 42 4.26 -9.37 8.25
N GLY A 43 2.95 -9.42 7.97
CA GLY A 43 2.42 -9.97 6.73
C GLY A 43 2.83 -9.17 5.50
N GLU A 44 2.82 -7.84 5.59
CA GLU A 44 3.23 -6.95 4.50
C GLU A 44 4.73 -7.08 4.17
N LEU A 45 5.56 -7.20 5.20
CA LEU A 45 6.99 -7.50 5.01
C LEU A 45 7.21 -8.86 4.37
N ALA A 46 6.47 -9.89 4.79
CA ALA A 46 6.56 -11.22 4.19
C ALA A 46 6.15 -11.23 2.71
N ARG A 47 5.26 -10.32 2.31
CA ARG A 47 4.83 -10.10 0.91
C ARG A 47 5.79 -9.21 0.11
N GLY A 48 6.87 -8.71 0.73
CA GLY A 48 7.89 -7.91 0.03
C GLY A 48 7.44 -6.50 -0.36
N LEU A 49 6.52 -5.90 0.41
CA LEU A 49 5.90 -4.59 0.13
C LEU A 49 6.90 -3.46 -0.22
N LEU A 50 8.15 -3.55 0.24
CA LEU A 50 9.12 -2.47 0.15
C LEU A 50 10.44 -2.86 -0.52
N ASP A 51 10.64 -4.14 -0.84
CA ASP A 51 11.85 -4.58 -1.55
C ASP A 51 11.73 -4.25 -3.04
N GLY A 52 12.74 -3.58 -3.61
CA GLY A 52 12.75 -3.14 -5.01
C GLY A 52 11.56 -2.27 -5.41
N SER A 53 10.95 -1.58 -4.44
CA SER A 53 9.70 -0.84 -4.62
C SER A 53 9.95 0.58 -5.13
N GLU A 54 8.95 1.13 -5.79
CA GLU A 54 8.95 2.50 -6.32
C GLU A 54 7.94 3.33 -5.56
N ILE A 55 8.35 4.51 -5.08
CA ILE A 55 7.48 5.45 -4.38
C ILE A 55 7.28 6.66 -5.27
N VAL A 56 6.04 7.08 -5.47
CA VAL A 56 5.69 8.30 -6.17
C VAL A 56 5.00 9.23 -5.19
N ASP A 57 5.59 10.41 -4.99
CA ASP A 57 5.06 11.39 -4.06
C ASP A 57 4.00 12.30 -4.72
N ASN A 58 3.35 13.15 -3.93
CA ASN A 58 2.30 14.05 -4.41
C ASN A 58 2.80 15.13 -5.38
N ALA A 59 4.11 15.37 -5.42
CA ALA A 59 4.73 16.26 -6.40
C ALA A 59 5.01 15.56 -7.75
N GLY A 60 4.75 14.25 -7.86
CA GLY A 60 5.05 13.45 -9.05
C GLY A 60 6.51 13.02 -9.14
N ARG A 61 7.28 13.19 -8.05
CA ARG A 61 8.67 12.71 -7.98
C ARG A 61 8.66 11.22 -7.71
N ARG A 62 9.56 10.51 -8.37
CA ARG A 62 9.73 9.06 -8.23
C ARG A 62 10.98 8.77 -7.41
N PHE A 63 10.84 7.87 -6.46
CA PHE A 63 11.91 7.36 -5.63
C PHE A 63 11.96 5.84 -5.74
N LEU A 64 13.16 5.28 -5.73
CA LEU A 64 13.40 3.85 -5.71
C LEU A 64 13.91 3.46 -4.33
N VAL A 65 13.32 2.43 -3.74
CA VAL A 65 13.80 1.85 -2.48
C VAL A 65 15.01 0.99 -2.78
N GLN A 66 16.20 1.40 -2.32
CA GLN A 66 17.44 0.65 -2.50
C GLN A 66 17.70 -0.34 -1.37
N ASP A 67 17.39 0.06 -0.14
CA ASP A 67 17.57 -0.78 1.05
C ASP A 67 16.42 -0.57 2.03
N VAL A 68 16.08 -1.64 2.74
CA VAL A 68 15.03 -1.66 3.76
C VAL A 68 15.63 -2.25 5.02
N ARG A 69 15.85 -1.41 6.03
CA ARG A 69 16.39 -1.84 7.32
C ARG A 69 15.32 -1.84 8.40
N ARG A 70 15.15 -2.98 9.07
CA ARG A 70 14.30 -3.06 10.27
C ARG A 70 15.04 -2.46 11.46
N VAL A 71 14.56 -1.32 11.96
CA VAL A 71 15.17 -0.59 13.09
C VAL A 71 14.41 -0.78 14.40
N GLY A 72 13.17 -1.30 14.35
CA GLY A 72 12.41 -1.53 15.56
C GLY A 72 11.11 -2.29 15.36
N ARG A 73 10.32 -2.31 16.44
CA ARG A 73 8.95 -2.83 16.50
C ARG A 73 8.13 -1.88 17.35
N LYS A 74 6.89 -1.62 16.93
CA LYS A 74 5.93 -0.84 17.71
C LYS A 74 5.22 -1.72 18.75
N THR A 75 5.02 -3.00 18.42
CA THR A 75 4.31 -3.96 19.26
C THR A 75 5.17 -4.44 20.44
N PRO A 76 4.78 -4.17 21.71
CA PRO A 76 5.51 -4.63 22.89
C PRO A 76 5.62 -6.17 22.94
N MET A 77 6.73 -6.71 23.48
CA MET A 77 6.96 -8.16 23.52
C MET A 77 5.87 -8.94 24.27
N TRP A 78 5.34 -8.41 25.37
CA TRP A 78 4.26 -9.08 26.11
C TRP A 78 2.97 -9.18 25.29
N PHE A 79 2.70 -8.19 24.45
CA PHE A 79 1.56 -8.19 23.55
C PHE A 79 1.74 -9.19 22.41
N GLN A 80 2.98 -9.40 21.93
CA GLN A 80 3.30 -10.45 20.97
C GLN A 80 3.02 -11.85 21.52
N PHE A 81 3.31 -12.08 22.80
CA PHE A 81 2.99 -13.36 23.43
C PHE A 81 1.47 -13.60 23.46
N LEU A 82 0.68 -12.56 23.78
CA LEU A 82 -0.78 -12.64 23.70
C LEU A 82 -1.26 -12.89 22.27
N LEU A 83 -0.79 -12.12 21.28
CA LEU A 83 -1.14 -12.30 19.88
C LEU A 83 -0.80 -13.72 19.37
N ALA A 84 0.36 -14.26 19.76
CA ALA A 84 0.78 -15.61 19.41
C ALA A 84 -0.13 -16.68 20.01
N LEU A 85 -0.65 -16.48 21.23
CA LEU A 85 -1.63 -17.40 21.85
C LEU A 85 -2.97 -17.40 21.10
N PHE A 86 -3.33 -16.29 20.46
CA PHE A 86 -4.54 -16.18 19.63
C PHE A 86 -4.29 -16.41 18.13
N GLY A 87 -3.06 -16.74 17.72
CA GLY A 87 -2.70 -16.95 16.33
C GLY A 87 -2.67 -15.68 15.46
N GLN A 88 -2.69 -14.49 16.06
CA GLN A 88 -2.78 -13.19 15.37
C GLN A 88 -1.40 -12.54 15.18
N THR A 89 -0.47 -13.23 14.52
CA THR A 89 0.90 -12.72 14.35
C THR A 89 1.03 -11.61 13.30
N ASP A 90 0.01 -11.41 12.46
CA ASP A 90 0.02 -10.38 11.42
C ASP A 90 -0.11 -8.96 11.98
N ASP A 91 -0.59 -8.80 13.22
CA ASP A 91 -0.72 -7.52 13.92
C ASP A 91 0.61 -6.96 14.49
N VAL A 92 1.73 -7.66 14.25
CA VAL A 92 3.05 -7.17 14.67
C VAL A 92 3.50 -6.08 13.70
N VAL A 93 3.61 -4.84 14.20
CA VAL A 93 4.05 -3.67 13.41
C VAL A 93 5.53 -3.43 13.59
N HIS A 94 6.24 -3.38 12.46
CA HIS A 94 7.67 -3.17 12.36
C HIS A 94 7.97 -1.72 12.01
N ILE A 95 9.05 -1.17 12.57
CA ILE A 95 9.55 0.16 12.23
C ILE A 95 10.73 -0.01 11.28
N LEU A 96 10.68 0.68 10.16
CA LEU A 96 11.64 0.59 9.07
C LEU A 96 12.40 1.90 8.85
N GLU A 97 13.64 1.77 8.43
CA GLU A 97 14.46 2.81 7.84
C GLU A 97 14.64 2.46 6.36
N LEU A 98 14.33 3.40 5.47
CA LEU A 98 14.35 3.19 4.03
C LEU A 98 15.49 4.02 3.43
N ASP A 99 16.23 3.42 2.52
CA ASP A 99 17.16 4.17 1.67
C ASP A 99 16.49 4.44 0.31
N LEU A 100 16.20 5.71 0.06
CA LEU A 100 15.44 6.16 -1.11
C LEU A 100 16.34 6.95 -2.04
N VAL A 101 16.36 6.56 -3.32
CA VAL A 101 17.09 7.28 -4.35
C VAL A 101 16.13 7.81 -5.40
N GLU A 102 16.25 9.11 -5.70
CA GLU A 102 15.40 9.75 -6.71
C GLU A 102 15.68 9.16 -8.10
N GLY A 103 14.61 8.73 -8.75
CA GLY A 103 14.61 8.20 -10.11
C GLY A 103 14.10 9.22 -11.12
N PRO A 104 14.01 8.84 -12.41
CA PRO A 104 13.40 9.71 -13.41
C PRO A 104 11.93 9.99 -13.05
N PRO A 105 11.45 11.24 -13.15
CA PRO A 105 10.09 11.59 -12.80
C PRO A 105 9.08 10.84 -13.68
N ILE A 106 7.91 10.60 -13.11
CA ILE A 106 6.81 9.88 -13.76
C ILE A 106 5.60 10.82 -13.90
N THR A 107 4.85 10.68 -14.99
CA THR A 107 3.64 11.50 -15.16
C THR A 107 2.49 10.97 -14.32
N PHE A 108 1.61 11.85 -13.82
CA PHE A 108 0.41 11.40 -13.13
C PHE A 108 -0.51 10.53 -14.00
N ALA A 109 -0.47 10.70 -15.33
CA ALA A 109 -1.20 9.82 -16.24
C ALA A 109 -0.70 8.38 -16.19
N GLU A 110 0.63 8.19 -16.11
CA GLU A 110 1.23 6.87 -15.95
C GLU A 110 0.94 6.28 -14.57
N VAL A 111 0.99 7.10 -13.51
CA VAL A 111 0.61 6.69 -12.15
C VAL A 111 -0.83 6.18 -12.12
N ARG A 112 -1.79 6.92 -12.69
CA ARG A 112 -3.19 6.48 -12.80
C ARG A 112 -3.32 5.14 -13.50
N GLN A 113 -2.65 4.98 -14.64
CA GLN A 113 -2.70 3.73 -15.41
C GLN A 113 -2.18 2.55 -14.59
N ARG A 114 -1.09 2.73 -13.85
CA ARG A 114 -0.52 1.70 -12.96
C ARG A 114 -1.47 1.35 -11.83
N VAL A 115 -2.07 2.35 -11.17
CA VAL A 115 -3.05 2.12 -10.09
C VAL A 115 -4.26 1.35 -10.63
N CYS A 116 -4.88 1.80 -11.72
CA CYS A 116 -6.04 1.10 -12.30
C CYS A 116 -5.68 -0.34 -12.73
N ALA A 117 -4.51 -0.54 -13.35
CA ALA A 117 -4.07 -1.87 -13.75
C ALA A 117 -3.83 -2.82 -12.56
N ALA A 118 -3.30 -2.30 -11.45
CA ALA A 118 -3.14 -3.06 -10.21
C ALA A 118 -4.49 -3.38 -9.56
N MET A 119 -5.44 -2.43 -9.56
CA MET A 119 -6.81 -2.65 -9.08
C MET A 119 -7.54 -3.73 -9.89
N ASP A 120 -7.39 -3.73 -11.22
CA ASP A 120 -7.98 -4.75 -12.10
C ASP A 120 -7.39 -6.14 -11.84
N ARG A 121 -6.09 -6.20 -11.57
CA ARG A 121 -5.37 -7.46 -11.35
C ARG A 121 -5.80 -8.12 -10.05
N ASP A 122 -5.83 -7.34 -8.96
CA ASP A 122 -6.12 -7.85 -7.62
C ASP A 122 -7.60 -7.66 -7.27
N ALA A 123 -8.47 -7.52 -8.28
CA ALA A 123 -9.89 -7.21 -8.09
C ALA A 123 -10.58 -8.16 -7.09
N ASP A 124 -10.21 -9.44 -7.08
CA ASP A 124 -10.75 -10.42 -6.14
C ASP A 124 -10.31 -10.15 -4.69
N GLU A 125 -9.06 -9.72 -4.45
CA GLU A 125 -8.58 -9.34 -3.11
C GLU A 125 -9.27 -8.06 -2.61
N TRP A 126 -9.53 -7.10 -3.52
CA TRP A 126 -10.32 -5.90 -3.21
C TRP A 126 -11.77 -6.23 -2.87
N LEU A 127 -12.39 -7.17 -3.61
CA LEU A 127 -13.75 -7.63 -3.37
C LEU A 127 -13.86 -8.41 -2.05
N GLU A 128 -12.87 -9.23 -1.71
CA GLU A 128 -12.81 -9.94 -0.42
C GLU A 128 -12.64 -8.97 0.75
N ALA A 129 -11.72 -8.00 0.67
CA ALA A 129 -11.55 -6.97 1.69
C ALA A 129 -12.83 -6.12 1.87
N GLU A 130 -13.52 -5.84 0.77
CA GLU A 130 -14.82 -5.17 0.79
C GLU A 130 -15.89 -6.03 1.47
N LEU A 131 -15.95 -7.33 1.15
CA LEU A 131 -16.89 -8.28 1.74
C LEU A 131 -16.67 -8.39 3.25
N GLU A 132 -15.43 -8.50 3.70
CA GLU A 132 -15.06 -8.52 5.12
C GLU A 132 -15.52 -7.23 5.82
N ALA A 133 -15.18 -6.07 5.26
CA ALA A 133 -15.56 -4.78 5.85
C ALA A 133 -17.07 -4.51 5.82
N ALA A 134 -17.78 -5.06 4.83
CA ALA A 134 -19.24 -5.02 4.69
C ALA A 134 -19.95 -5.92 5.72
N VAL A 135 -19.39 -7.11 5.96
CA VAL A 135 -19.85 -8.04 7.02
C VAL A 135 -19.67 -7.41 8.40
N GLU A 136 -18.52 -6.78 8.67
CA GLU A 136 -18.28 -6.08 9.94
C GLU A 136 -19.24 -4.90 10.16
N ARG A 137 -19.62 -4.20 9.09
CA ARG A 137 -20.56 -3.06 9.15
C ARG A 137 -22.03 -3.46 9.07
N GLY A 138 -22.36 -4.75 9.00
CA GLY A 138 -23.73 -5.25 8.90
C GLY A 138 -24.46 -4.80 7.63
N ARG A 139 -23.73 -4.42 6.57
CA ARG A 139 -24.27 -3.97 5.28
C ARG A 139 -23.81 -4.94 4.20
N ALA A 140 -24.53 -6.04 4.00
CA ALA A 140 -24.23 -6.95 2.90
C ALA A 140 -24.79 -6.40 1.58
N SER A 141 -23.97 -5.67 0.82
CA SER A 141 -24.24 -5.25 -0.58
C SER A 141 -23.05 -4.40 -1.04
N GLU A 142 -22.45 -4.50 -2.23
CA GLU A 142 -22.88 -4.91 -3.57
C GLU A 142 -21.60 -5.19 -4.39
N GLY A 143 -21.50 -6.32 -5.09
CA GLY A 143 -20.26 -6.68 -5.81
C GLY A 143 -19.83 -5.65 -6.87
N ARG A 144 -18.51 -5.59 -7.17
CA ARG A 144 -17.79 -4.75 -8.17
C ARG A 144 -18.10 -3.26 -8.26
N GLY A 145 -19.21 -2.75 -7.73
CA GLY A 145 -19.63 -1.35 -7.82
C GLY A 145 -18.63 -0.39 -7.17
N PRO A 146 -18.20 -0.62 -5.93
CA PRO A 146 -17.19 0.20 -5.27
C PRO A 146 -15.83 0.18 -5.99
N LEU A 147 -15.39 -0.98 -6.49
CA LEU A 147 -14.15 -1.06 -7.29
C LEU A 147 -14.20 -0.22 -8.56
N GLU A 148 -15.29 -0.28 -9.33
CA GLU A 148 -15.43 0.56 -10.52
C GLU A 148 -15.57 2.05 -10.17
N ALA A 149 -16.23 2.40 -9.06
CA ALA A 149 -16.31 3.78 -8.59
C ALA A 149 -14.94 4.34 -8.20
N ALA A 150 -14.13 3.56 -7.48
CA ALA A 150 -12.78 3.94 -7.11
C ALA A 150 -11.87 4.06 -8.34
N LYS A 151 -11.96 3.12 -9.29
CA LYS A 151 -11.23 3.22 -10.57
C LYS A 151 -11.64 4.45 -11.37
N SER A 152 -12.93 4.79 -11.40
CA SER A 152 -13.43 6.00 -12.07
C SER A 152 -12.80 7.23 -11.43
N ALA A 153 -12.85 7.33 -10.09
CA ALA A 153 -12.26 8.45 -9.36
C ALA A 153 -10.74 8.57 -9.60
N VAL A 154 -10.00 7.45 -9.55
CA VAL A 154 -8.57 7.42 -9.87
C VAL A 154 -8.32 7.84 -11.30
N SER A 155 -9.13 7.41 -12.27
CA SER A 155 -8.94 7.71 -13.70
C SER A 155 -9.06 9.20 -14.03
N GLU A 156 -9.88 9.92 -13.26
CA GLU A 156 -10.14 11.36 -13.41
C GLU A 156 -9.16 12.24 -12.62
N ALA A 157 -8.46 11.66 -11.64
CA ALA A 157 -7.57 12.37 -10.73
C ALA A 157 -6.36 13.01 -11.44
N LYS A 158 -6.03 14.23 -11.08
CA LYS A 158 -4.89 14.99 -11.63
C LYS A 158 -3.65 14.94 -10.75
N THR A 159 -3.81 14.57 -9.49
CA THR A 159 -2.75 14.51 -8.48
C THR A 159 -2.84 13.21 -7.68
N VAL A 160 -1.81 12.87 -6.91
CA VAL A 160 -1.86 11.71 -5.99
C VAL A 160 -2.89 11.95 -4.88
N GLN A 161 -2.99 13.18 -4.37
CA GLN A 161 -4.03 13.54 -3.40
C GLN A 161 -5.44 13.22 -3.92
N GLU A 162 -5.77 13.64 -5.14
CA GLU A 162 -7.10 13.35 -5.73
C GLU A 162 -7.34 11.84 -5.90
N MET A 163 -6.30 11.05 -6.18
CA MET A 163 -6.42 9.59 -6.22
C MET A 163 -6.74 9.03 -4.82
N PHE A 164 -6.08 9.53 -3.77
CA PHE A 164 -6.36 9.14 -2.39
C PHE A 164 -7.77 9.50 -1.98
N ASP A 165 -8.18 10.74 -2.19
CA ASP A 165 -9.51 11.23 -1.82
C ASP A 165 -10.60 10.42 -2.54
N GLY A 166 -10.37 10.10 -3.82
CA GLY A 166 -11.26 9.25 -4.62
C GLY A 166 -11.38 7.82 -4.09
N MET A 167 -10.27 7.20 -3.70
CA MET A 167 -10.27 5.87 -3.09
C MET A 167 -10.91 5.87 -1.70
N ASP A 168 -10.58 6.84 -0.85
CA ASP A 168 -11.05 6.92 0.54
C ASP A 168 -12.55 7.29 0.62
N ALA A 169 -13.08 8.02 -0.38
CA ALA A 169 -14.52 8.27 -0.50
C ALA A 169 -15.33 6.97 -0.70
N VAL A 170 -14.72 5.95 -1.30
CA VAL A 170 -15.32 4.64 -1.53
C VAL A 170 -14.99 3.68 -0.39
N TRP A 171 -13.72 3.67 0.05
CA TRP A 171 -13.20 2.83 1.12
C TRP A 171 -12.44 3.66 2.16
N PRO A 172 -13.16 4.24 3.13
CA PRO A 172 -12.51 4.96 4.22
C PRO A 172 -11.63 3.98 5.02
N ARG A 173 -10.35 4.32 5.16
CA ARG A 173 -9.34 3.54 5.89
C ARG A 173 -9.42 3.74 7.40
#